data_AF-A0AAX6BMX5-F1
#
_entry.id   AF-A0AAX6BMX5-F1
#
_cell.length_a   1.000
_cell.length_b   1.000
_cell.length_c   1.000
_cell.angle_alpha   90.00
_cell.angle_beta   90.00
_cell.angle_gamma   90.00
#
_symmetry.space_group_name_H-M   'P 1'
#
loop_
_entity.id
_entity.type
_entity.pdbx_description
1 polymer ?
#
loop_
_entity_poly.entity_id
_entity_poly.type
_entity_poly.pdbx_seq_one_letter_code
_entity_poly.pdbx_strand_id
1 'polypeptide(L)'
;MKKLSMLLLILVIAVVGCSKGNEQKSQEVKGTIEVPQTIKANEQTSINVLVTQGDKKIKNADAVQIQVEKEGYINQKMIPAKHQGNGTYSTDYTFKTDGEYTITAHVTIKGDMKMFTKKVTVGEKK
;
A
#
# COMPACT_ATOMS: atom_id res chain seq x y z
N MET A 1 -11.83 46.75 -53.98
CA MET A 1 -10.61 47.58 -54.16
C MET A 1 -10.53 48.60 -53.04
N LYS A 2 -9.50 48.50 -52.17
CA LYS A 2 -9.00 49.51 -51.21
C LYS A 2 -10.07 49.99 -50.18
N LYS A 3 -9.80 50.05 -48.88
CA LYS A 3 -8.78 50.91 -48.26
C LYS A 3 -8.31 50.33 -46.93
N LEU A 4 -7.03 50.56 -46.73
CA LEU A 4 -6.15 50.25 -45.62
C LEU A 4 -6.37 51.22 -44.44
N SER A 5 -6.02 50.75 -43.23
CA SER A 5 -5.55 51.52 -42.06
C SER A 5 -6.50 52.49 -41.37
N MET A 6 -6.82 52.21 -40.09
CA MET A 6 -6.40 53.07 -38.97
C MET A 6 -6.72 52.44 -37.58
N LEU A 7 -5.66 52.05 -36.87
CA LEU A 7 -5.35 52.31 -35.46
C LEU A 7 -6.51 52.55 -34.44
N LEU A 8 -6.67 51.67 -33.44
CA LEU A 8 -6.93 52.02 -32.02
C LEU A 8 -6.83 50.73 -31.15
N LEU A 9 -5.71 50.53 -30.45
CA LEU A 9 -5.55 50.75 -29.01
C LEU A 9 -6.33 49.75 -28.13
N ILE A 10 -5.58 48.77 -27.61
CA ILE A 10 -5.60 48.23 -26.22
C ILE A 10 -6.99 47.91 -25.65
N LEU A 11 -7.24 46.64 -25.30
CA LEU A 11 -7.41 46.18 -23.90
C LEU A 11 -7.76 44.67 -23.89
N VAL A 12 -7.04 43.88 -23.07
CA VAL A 12 -7.60 42.85 -22.14
C VAL A 12 -8.12 41.54 -22.77
N ILE A 13 -7.68 40.32 -22.41
CA ILE A 13 -6.83 39.78 -21.34
C ILE A 13 -6.25 38.46 -21.87
N ALA A 14 -4.95 38.24 -21.71
CA ALA A 14 -4.39 36.89 -21.70
C ALA A 14 -4.83 36.22 -20.39
N VAL A 15 -5.95 35.51 -20.39
CA VAL A 15 -6.26 34.59 -19.29
C VAL A 15 -5.45 33.31 -19.54
N VAL A 16 -4.16 33.39 -19.25
CA VAL A 16 -3.38 32.18 -18.96
C VAL A 16 -3.89 31.70 -17.61
N GLY A 17 -4.87 30.80 -17.64
CA GLY A 17 -5.32 30.05 -16.48
C GLY A 17 -4.22 29.12 -16.02
N CYS A 18 -3.16 29.66 -15.42
CA CYS A 18 -2.34 28.91 -14.49
C CYS A 18 -3.19 28.71 -13.24
N SER A 19 -4.09 27.72 -13.31
CA SER A 19 -4.52 27.01 -12.13
C SER A 19 -3.27 26.36 -11.54
N LYS A 20 -2.55 27.12 -10.70
CA LYS A 20 -1.72 26.55 -9.63
C LYS A 20 -2.69 25.86 -8.69
N GLY A 21 -3.19 24.72 -9.15
CA GLY A 21 -3.86 23.75 -8.31
C GLY A 21 -2.83 23.40 -7.27
N ASN A 22 -3.07 23.84 -6.04
CA ASN A 22 -2.34 23.40 -4.89
C ASN A 22 -2.48 21.87 -4.90
N GLU A 23 -1.44 21.17 -5.36
CA GLU A 23 -1.34 19.72 -5.32
C GLU A 23 -1.29 19.34 -3.84
N GLN A 24 -2.46 19.28 -3.22
CA GLN A 24 -2.63 18.62 -1.95
C GLN A 24 -2.32 17.15 -2.23
N LYS A 25 -1.04 16.77 -2.12
CA LYS A 25 -0.58 15.39 -2.18
C LYS A 25 -1.38 14.62 -1.14
N SER A 26 -2.45 13.98 -1.60
CA SER A 26 -3.20 13.02 -0.81
C SER A 26 -2.18 11.97 -0.38
N GLN A 27 -1.93 11.89 0.93
CA GLN A 27 -0.96 10.95 1.45
C GLN A 27 -1.47 9.54 1.20
N GLU A 28 -0.66 8.72 0.55
CA GLU A 28 -1.05 7.36 0.22
C GLU A 28 -1.05 6.47 1.47
N VAL A 29 -2.03 5.57 1.56
CA VAL A 29 -2.02 4.48 2.54
C VAL A 29 -0.86 3.54 2.26
N LYS A 30 -0.13 3.17 3.31
CA LYS A 30 0.95 2.18 3.31
C LYS A 30 0.64 1.06 4.31
N GLY A 31 0.93 -0.18 3.93
CA GLY A 31 0.94 -1.34 4.82
C GLY A 31 2.34 -1.96 4.84
N THR A 32 3.09 -1.72 5.92
CA THR A 32 4.44 -2.27 6.07
C THR A 32 4.38 -3.63 6.74
N ILE A 33 4.82 -4.68 6.03
CA ILE A 33 4.86 -6.06 6.56
C ILE A 33 6.16 -6.26 7.35
N GLU A 34 5.99 -6.41 8.66
CA GLU A 34 7.06 -6.63 9.64
C GLU A 34 7.11 -8.11 10.00
N VAL A 35 8.14 -8.77 9.50
CA VAL A 35 8.42 -10.19 9.66
C VAL A 35 9.92 -10.40 9.38
N PRO A 36 10.59 -11.38 10.03
CA PRO A 36 11.97 -11.73 9.71
C PRO A 36 12.14 -12.06 8.21
N GLN A 37 13.30 -11.70 7.66
CA GLN A 37 13.62 -12.04 6.25
C GLN A 37 13.85 -13.53 6.06
N THR A 38 14.38 -14.20 7.08
CA THR A 38 14.60 -15.65 7.13
C THR A 38 13.83 -16.21 8.32
N ILE A 39 13.00 -17.23 8.05
CA ILE A 39 12.06 -17.82 9.00
C ILE A 39 12.35 -19.30 9.13
N LYS A 40 12.24 -19.88 10.33
CA LYS A 40 12.38 -21.32 10.52
C LYS A 40 11.07 -22.04 10.16
N ALA A 41 11.17 -23.12 9.41
CA ALA A 41 10.02 -23.97 9.15
C ALA A 41 9.51 -24.62 10.45
N ASN A 42 8.20 -24.85 10.50
CA ASN A 42 7.47 -25.48 11.61
C ASN A 42 7.51 -24.71 12.95
N GLU A 43 7.98 -23.47 12.95
CA GLU A 43 7.88 -22.56 14.09
C GLU A 43 6.78 -21.52 13.86
N GLN A 44 6.10 -21.11 14.93
CA GLN A 44 5.11 -20.03 14.88
C GLN A 44 5.82 -18.69 14.66
N THR A 45 5.38 -17.94 13.66
CA THR A 45 5.89 -16.61 13.32
C THR A 45 4.75 -15.61 13.36
N SER A 46 4.92 -14.52 14.11
CA SER A 46 4.00 -13.38 14.07
C SER A 46 4.27 -12.56 12.81
N ILE A 47 3.24 -12.38 12.00
CA ILE A 47 3.25 -11.47 10.85
C ILE A 47 2.52 -10.20 11.28
N ASN A 48 3.24 -9.09 11.30
CA ASN A 48 2.71 -7.79 11.68
C ASN A 48 2.56 -6.89 10.44
N VAL A 49 1.50 -6.09 10.41
CA VAL A 49 1.26 -5.08 9.37
C VAL A 49 1.05 -3.74 10.04
N LEU A 50 1.98 -2.80 9.85
CA LEU A 50 1.82 -1.41 10.26
C LEU A 50 1.11 -0.63 9.16
N VAL A 51 -0.09 -0.13 9.44
CA VAL A 51 -0.90 0.64 8.49
C VAL A 51 -0.77 2.13 8.80
N THR A 52 -0.33 2.91 7.82
CA THR A 52 -0.19 4.37 7.94
C THR A 52 -0.75 5.11 6.72
N GLN A 53 -1.07 6.38 6.91
CA GLN A 53 -1.33 7.34 5.85
C GLN A 53 -0.46 8.58 6.14
N GLY A 54 0.62 8.73 5.38
CA GLY A 54 1.73 9.60 5.77
C GLY A 54 2.27 9.23 7.15
N ASP A 55 2.32 10.21 8.05
CA ASP A 55 2.82 10.02 9.42
C ASP A 55 1.74 9.51 10.40
N LYS A 56 0.48 9.41 9.95
CA LYS A 56 -0.65 8.99 10.80
C LYS A 56 -0.82 7.48 10.75
N LYS A 57 -0.89 6.86 11.93
CA LYS A 57 -1.21 5.43 12.11
C LYS A 57 -2.72 5.20 11.97
N ILE A 58 -3.12 4.23 11.14
CA ILE A 58 -4.53 3.89 10.90
C ILE A 58 -4.97 2.77 11.84
N LYS A 59 -5.70 3.16 12.89
CA LYS A 59 -6.16 2.25 13.96
C LYS A 59 -7.49 1.55 13.67
N ASN A 60 -8.24 2.05 12.68
CA ASN A 60 -9.59 1.62 12.34
C ASN A 60 -9.68 1.29 10.85
N ALA A 61 -8.87 0.34 10.38
CA ALA A 61 -9.09 -0.27 9.07
C ALA A 61 -10.32 -1.17 9.16
N ASP A 62 -11.11 -1.24 8.07
CA ASP A 62 -12.29 -2.11 8.02
C ASP A 62 -11.88 -3.59 8.08
N ALA A 63 -10.77 -3.91 7.39
CA ALA A 63 -10.18 -5.23 7.41
C ALA A 63 -8.68 -5.17 7.13
N VAL A 64 -7.92 -6.05 7.77
CA VAL A 64 -6.56 -6.41 7.35
C VAL A 64 -6.50 -7.94 7.24
N GLN A 65 -6.18 -8.44 6.04
CA GLN A 65 -6.10 -9.86 5.76
C GLN A 65 -4.73 -10.20 5.18
N ILE A 66 -4.18 -11.34 5.60
CA ILE A 66 -2.89 -11.85 5.15
C ILE A 66 -3.12 -13.06 4.26
N GLN A 67 -2.46 -13.06 3.10
CA GLN A 67 -2.36 -14.20 2.20
C GLN A 67 -0.89 -14.61 2.15
N VAL A 68 -0.61 -15.91 2.27
CA VAL A 68 0.74 -16.47 2.25
C VAL A 68 0.86 -17.47 1.11
N GLU A 69 1.73 -17.18 0.16
CA GLU A 69 1.90 -17.94 -1.08
C GLU A 69 3.34 -18.45 -1.18
N LYS A 70 3.51 -19.75 -1.40
CA LYS A 70 4.82 -20.31 -1.74
C LYS A 70 5.08 -20.03 -3.21
N GLU A 71 6.31 -19.65 -3.59
CA GLU A 71 6.68 -19.46 -4.99
C GLU A 71 6.26 -20.67 -5.84
N GLY A 72 5.55 -20.41 -6.93
CA GLY A 72 4.97 -21.44 -7.82
C GLY A 72 3.61 -22.00 -7.39
N TYR A 73 3.02 -21.57 -6.26
CA TYR A 73 1.73 -22.04 -5.77
C TYR A 73 0.78 -20.86 -5.48
N ILE A 74 -0.45 -20.96 -6.00
CA ILE A 74 -1.52 -20.01 -5.70
C ILE A 74 -2.22 -20.46 -4.42
N ASN A 75 -2.42 -19.53 -3.48
CA ASN A 75 -3.17 -19.79 -2.26
C ASN A 75 -4.25 -18.73 -2.08
N GLN A 76 -5.52 -19.13 -2.01
CA GLN A 76 -6.65 -18.21 -1.86
C GLN A 76 -7.04 -17.95 -0.40
N LYS A 77 -6.34 -18.55 0.56
CA LYS A 77 -6.66 -18.42 1.98
C LYS A 77 -6.30 -17.02 2.48
N MET A 78 -7.33 -16.27 2.87
CA MET A 78 -7.21 -15.02 3.61
C MET A 78 -7.23 -15.28 5.12
N ILE A 79 -6.21 -14.80 5.82
CA ILE A 79 -6.05 -14.94 7.27
C ILE A 79 -6.30 -13.57 7.92
N PRO A 80 -7.30 -13.42 8.80
CA PRO A 80 -7.57 -12.14 9.42
C PRO A 80 -6.44 -11.74 10.39
N ALA A 81 -5.94 -10.51 10.24
CA ALA A 81 -5.00 -9.91 11.17
C ALA A 81 -5.75 -9.04 12.19
N LYS A 82 -5.51 -9.28 13.48
CA LYS A 82 -6.19 -8.58 14.58
C LYS A 82 -5.44 -7.29 14.92
N HIS A 83 -6.17 -6.19 15.11
CA HIS A 83 -5.58 -4.94 15.56
C HIS A 83 -4.96 -5.11 16.97
N GLN A 84 -3.67 -4.78 17.09
CA GLN A 84 -2.89 -4.83 18.34
C GLN A 84 -2.68 -3.44 18.95
N GLY A 85 -3.32 -2.40 18.39
CA GLY A 85 -3.08 -1.01 18.76
C GLY A 85 -2.01 -0.35 17.89
N ASN A 86 -1.90 0.97 17.99
CA ASN A 86 -0.89 1.77 17.29
C ASN A 86 -0.84 1.56 15.75
N GLY A 87 -1.96 1.16 15.14
CA GLY A 87 -2.05 0.91 13.69
C GLY A 87 -1.39 -0.39 13.25
N THR A 88 -1.00 -1.26 14.19
CA THR A 88 -0.44 -2.59 13.90
C THR A 88 -1.54 -3.64 13.94
N TYR A 89 -1.56 -4.50 12.92
CA TYR A 89 -2.44 -5.66 12.81
C TYR A 89 -1.59 -6.92 12.73
N SER A 90 -1.94 -7.96 13.47
CA SER A 90 -1.10 -9.15 13.61
C SER A 90 -1.86 -10.45 13.41
N THR A 91 -1.20 -11.42 12.80
CA THR A 91 -1.63 -12.82 12.78
C THR A 91 -0.44 -13.73 13.02
N ASP A 92 -0.67 -14.84 13.71
CA ASP A 92 0.30 -15.92 13.80
C ASP A 92 0.17 -16.84 12.59
N TYR A 93 1.31 -17.32 12.09
CA TYR A 93 1.37 -18.28 10.99
C TYR A 93 2.54 -19.25 11.17
N THR A 94 2.36 -20.50 10.75
CA THR A 94 3.41 -21.53 10.76
C THR A 94 3.68 -21.98 9.33
N PHE A 95 4.87 -21.67 8.83
CA PHE A 95 5.33 -22.12 7.52
C PHE A 95 5.76 -23.59 7.62
N LYS A 96 5.14 -24.49 6.85
CA LYS A 96 5.34 -25.95 7.00
C LYS A 96 6.56 -26.50 6.27
N THR A 97 6.97 -25.86 5.19
CA THR A 97 8.04 -26.35 4.32
C THR A 97 9.01 -25.23 3.98
N ASP A 98 10.25 -25.59 3.73
CA ASP A 98 11.26 -24.66 3.22
C ASP A 98 10.89 -24.14 1.82
N GLY A 99 11.37 -22.94 1.53
CA GLY A 99 11.24 -22.29 0.23
C GLY A 99 11.06 -20.79 0.33
N GLU A 100 10.87 -20.18 -0.83
CA GLU A 100 10.56 -18.75 -0.97
C GLU A 100 9.04 -18.54 -0.88
N TYR A 101 8.63 -17.52 -0.13
CA TYR A 101 7.23 -17.17 0.08
C TYR A 101 7.00 -15.69 -0.18
N THR A 102 5.85 -15.37 -0.75
CA THR A 102 5.30 -14.01 -0.80
C THR A 102 4.18 -13.89 0.22
N ILE A 103 4.31 -12.91 1.11
CA ILE A 103 3.25 -12.50 2.05
C ILE A 103 2.58 -11.27 1.45
N THR A 104 1.27 -11.33 1.28
CA THR A 104 0.44 -10.21 0.79
C THR A 104 -0.50 -9.76 1.90
N ALA A 105 -0.43 -8.48 2.26
CA ALA A 105 -1.36 -7.83 3.17
C ALA A 105 -2.41 -7.06 2.35
N HIS A 106 -3.66 -7.46 2.49
CA HIS A 106 -4.84 -6.78 1.95
C HIS A 106 -5.40 -5.86 3.05
N VAL A 107 -5.30 -4.55 2.85
CA VAL A 107 -5.74 -3.52 3.80
C VAL A 107 -6.94 -2.79 3.21
N THR A 108 -8.09 -2.88 3.87
CA THR A 108 -9.33 -2.21 3.46
C THR A 108 -9.64 -1.05 4.39
N ILE A 109 -9.83 0.15 3.85
CA ILE A 109 -10.20 1.35 4.59
C ILE A 109 -11.33 2.05 3.85
N LYS A 110 -12.48 2.21 4.50
CA LYS A 110 -13.70 2.79 3.92
C LYS A 110 -14.12 2.10 2.62
N GLY A 111 -13.98 0.78 2.55
CA GLY A 111 -14.26 -0.03 1.37
C GLY A 111 -13.16 -0.03 0.30
N ASP A 112 -12.15 0.83 0.39
CA ASP A 112 -11.02 0.84 -0.55
C ASP A 112 -9.94 -0.16 -0.10
N MET A 113 -9.70 -1.20 -0.90
CA MET A 113 -8.70 -2.21 -0.62
C MET A 113 -7.38 -1.93 -1.34
N LYS A 114 -6.27 -2.05 -0.61
CA LYS A 114 -4.90 -1.98 -1.13
C LYS A 114 -4.09 -3.21 -0.75
N MET A 115 -3.15 -3.58 -1.61
CA MET A 115 -2.28 -4.73 -1.42
C MET A 115 -0.83 -4.29 -1.20
N PHE A 116 -0.17 -4.91 -0.24
CA PHE A 116 1.26 -4.73 0.03
C PHE A 116 1.92 -6.10 0.13
N THR A 117 3.13 -6.24 -0.41
CA THR A 117 3.79 -7.55 -0.50
C THR A 117 5.18 -7.53 0.12
N LYS A 118 5.60 -8.69 0.64
CA LYS A 118 6.96 -8.93 1.12
C LYS A 118 7.37 -10.38 0.86
N LYS A 119 8.56 -10.54 0.26
CA LYS A 119 9.18 -11.86 0.05
C LYS A 119 10.02 -12.26 1.25
N VAL A 120 9.91 -13.52 1.66
CA VAL A 120 10.67 -14.12 2.77
C VAL A 120 11.18 -15.50 2.39
N THR A 121 12.31 -15.88 2.97
CA THR A 121 12.86 -17.23 2.86
C THR A 121 12.47 -18.03 4.11
N VAL A 122 11.94 -19.24 3.92
CA VAL A 122 11.68 -20.20 5.00
C VAL A 122 12.70 -21.33 4.89
N GLY A 123 13.34 -21.67 6.01
CA GLY A 123 14.44 -22.63 6.07
C GLY A 123 15.78 -21.99 5.73
N GLU A 124 16.79 -22.82 5.55
CA GLU A 124 18.12 -22.38 5.16
C GLU A 124 18.16 -22.07 3.65
N LYS A 125 18.89 -21.01 3.28
CA LYS A 125 19.28 -20.84 1.87
C LYS A 125 20.26 -21.96 1.54
N LYS A 126 19.82 -22.90 0.69
CA LYS A 126 20.74 -23.85 0.05
C LYS A 126 21.69 -23.12 -0.89
#